data_AF-A0A2N1Q8A1-F1
#
_entry.id   AF-A0A2N1Q8A1-F1
#
_cell.length_a   1.000
_cell.length_b   1.000
_cell.length_c   1.000
_cell.angle_alpha   90.00
_cell.angle_beta   90.00
_cell.angle_gamma   90.00
#
_symmetry.space_group_name_H-M   'P 1'
#
loop_
_entity.id
_entity.type
_entity.pdbx_description
1 polymer ?
#
loop_
_entity_poly.entity_id
_entity_poly.type
_entity_poly.pdbx_seq_one_letter_code
_entity_poly.pdbx_strand_id
1 'polypeptide(L)'
;AIPGTSEHQLGIAVDINADTNKSTNDQVFQWLNKNSYKYGFILRYPSDKTRITRTIYEPWHYRYVGKEAAEEIYAQGLCLEEYLEQLH
;
A
#
# COMPACT_ATOMS: atom_id res chain seq x y z
N ALA A 1 5.92 -12.66 1.43
CA ALA A 1 7.23 -12.62 0.75
C ALA A 1 8.17 -13.70 1.32
N ILE A 2 9.22 -14.11 0.61
CA ILE A 2 10.25 -15.03 1.13
C ILE A 2 10.96 -14.36 2.32
N PRO A 3 11.37 -15.09 3.38
CA PRO A 3 12.16 -14.49 4.46
C PRO A 3 13.39 -13.75 3.94
N GLY A 4 13.61 -12.53 4.43
CA GLY A 4 14.67 -11.64 3.96
C GLY A 4 14.25 -10.68 2.85
N THR A 5 13.04 -10.82 2.29
CA THR A 5 12.53 -9.97 1.21
C THR A 5 11.22 -9.24 1.58
N SER A 6 10.77 -9.33 2.84
CA SER A 6 9.49 -8.74 3.27
C SER A 6 9.66 -7.31 3.80
N GLU A 7 8.79 -6.41 3.37
CA GLU A 7 8.74 -5.03 3.90
C GLU A 7 8.40 -4.99 5.39
N HIS A 8 7.69 -5.99 5.92
CA HIS A 8 7.41 -6.13 7.35
C HIS A 8 8.71 -6.25 8.17
N GLN A 9 9.76 -6.85 7.61
CA GLN A 9 11.05 -6.99 8.30
C GLN A 9 11.79 -5.65 8.44
N LEU A 10 11.42 -4.65 7.64
CA LEU A 10 11.96 -3.29 7.73
C LEU A 10 11.17 -2.42 8.73
N GLY A 11 10.04 -2.90 9.27
CA GLY A 11 9.19 -2.14 10.19
C GLY A 11 8.44 -0.97 9.55
N ILE A 12 8.33 -0.96 8.21
CA ILE A 12 7.71 0.12 7.42
C ILE A 12 6.44 -0.35 6.68
N ALA A 13 6.05 -1.61 6.85
CA ALA A 13 4.79 -2.14 6.37
C ALA A 13 3.91 -2.58 7.54
N VAL A 14 2.60 -2.44 7.37
CA VAL A 14 1.59 -2.86 8.34
C VAL A 14 0.43 -3.52 7.61
N ASP A 15 -0.05 -4.62 8.18
CA ASP A 15 -1.29 -5.26 7.76
C ASP A 15 -2.44 -4.74 8.63
N ILE A 16 -3.36 -4.00 8.03
CA ILE A 16 -4.46 -3.34 8.74
C ILE A 16 -5.77 -4.05 8.39
N ASN A 17 -6.42 -4.62 9.40
CA ASN A 17 -7.74 -5.23 9.28
C ASN A 17 -8.74 -4.54 10.22
N ALA A 18 -10.03 -4.77 10.01
CA ALA A 18 -11.07 -4.21 10.86
C ALA A 18 -11.17 -4.93 12.22
N ASP A 19 -11.45 -4.15 13.27
CA ASP A 19 -12.18 -4.69 14.42
C ASP A 19 -13.62 -4.98 13.98
N THR A 20 -13.91 -6.26 13.78
CA THR A 20 -15.17 -6.72 13.18
C THR A 20 -16.40 -6.46 14.05
N ASN A 21 -16.22 -6.02 15.30
CA ASN A 21 -17.32 -5.56 16.14
C ASN A 21 -17.80 -4.15 15.78
N LYS A 22 -16.99 -3.37 15.06
CA LYS A 22 -17.25 -1.94 14.78
C LYS A 22 -17.30 -1.61 13.30
N SER A 23 -16.55 -2.33 12.47
CA SER A 23 -16.46 -2.11 11.03
C SER A 23 -16.26 -3.42 10.29
N THR A 24 -16.55 -3.44 8.99
CA THR A 24 -16.13 -4.53 8.10
C THR A 24 -14.73 -4.25 7.52
N ASN A 25 -14.04 -5.31 7.09
CA ASN A 25 -12.79 -5.18 6.34
C ASN A 25 -12.98 -4.30 5.10
N ASP A 26 -14.06 -4.49 4.34
CA ASP A 26 -14.34 -3.66 3.16
C ASP A 26 -14.45 -2.17 3.48
N GLN A 27 -15.10 -1.80 4.59
CA GLN A 27 -15.19 -0.41 5.03
C GLN A 27 -13.80 0.17 5.38
N VAL A 28 -12.97 -0.60 6.08
CA VAL A 28 -11.60 -0.20 6.43
C VAL A 28 -10.72 -0.09 5.19
N PHE A 29 -10.75 -1.07 4.30
CA PHE A 29 -9.99 -1.08 3.06
C PHE A 29 -10.38 0.07 2.13
N GLN A 30 -11.68 0.36 2.00
CA GLN A 30 -12.16 1.52 1.24
C GLN A 30 -11.68 2.85 1.84
N TRP A 31 -11.68 2.96 3.18
CA TRP A 31 -11.18 4.15 3.85
C TRP A 31 -9.68 4.30 3.63
N LEU A 32 -8.89 3.24 3.82
CA LEU A 32 -7.45 3.28 3.65
C LEU A 32 -7.08 3.60 2.20
N ASN A 33 -7.75 3.01 1.21
CA ASN A 33 -7.50 3.30 -0.21
C ASN A 33 -7.72 4.79 -0.55
N LYS A 34 -8.67 5.46 0.11
CA LYS A 34 -9.00 6.88 -0.13
C LYS A 34 -8.24 7.88 0.77
N ASN A 35 -7.51 7.41 1.78
CA ASN A 35 -6.97 8.29 2.83
C ASN A 35 -5.53 8.00 3.25
N SER A 36 -5.03 6.79 3.08
CA SER A 36 -3.68 6.37 3.55
C SER A 36 -2.57 7.30 3.04
N TYR A 37 -2.66 7.75 1.79
CA TYR A 37 -1.66 8.62 1.17
C TYR A 37 -1.45 9.93 1.92
N LYS A 38 -2.51 10.49 2.54
CA LYS A 38 -2.46 11.72 3.35
C LYS A 38 -1.53 11.58 4.57
N TYR A 39 -1.26 10.35 4.97
CA TYR A 39 -0.44 9.99 6.11
C TYR A 39 0.89 9.33 5.70
N GLY A 40 1.21 9.28 4.41
CA GLY A 40 2.46 8.74 3.88
C GLY A 40 2.44 7.23 3.66
N PHE A 41 1.26 6.60 3.65
CA PHE A 41 1.10 5.19 3.35
C PHE A 41 0.48 4.97 1.97
N ILE A 42 0.90 3.92 1.29
CA ILE A 42 0.32 3.49 0.02
C ILE A 42 -0.31 2.10 0.16
N LEU A 43 -1.38 1.84 -0.59
CA LEU A 43 -1.82 0.47 -0.85
C LEU A 43 -0.73 -0.19 -1.70
N ARG A 44 0.07 -1.06 -1.08
CA ARG A 44 1.34 -1.50 -1.68
C ARG A 44 1.15 -2.43 -2.88
N TYR A 45 0.12 -3.25 -2.82
CA TYR A 45 -0.16 -4.29 -3.81
C TYR A 45 -1.61 -4.14 -4.34
N PRO A 46 -1.88 -3.14 -5.19
CA PRO A 46 -3.20 -2.94 -5.78
C PRO A 46 -3.46 -3.97 -6.89
N SER A 47 -4.74 -4.25 -7.14
CA SER A 47 -5.17 -5.36 -8.02
C SER A 47 -4.79 -5.19 -9.49
N ASP A 48 -4.69 -3.95 -9.97
CA ASP A 48 -4.33 -3.58 -11.33
C ASP A 48 -2.81 -3.55 -11.58
N LYS A 49 -1.98 -3.73 -10.53
CA LYS A 49 -0.50 -3.68 -10.62
C LYS A 49 0.20 -5.00 -10.33
N THR A 50 -0.55 -6.09 -10.16
CA THR A 50 0.00 -7.43 -9.82
C THR A 50 1.07 -7.93 -10.80
N ARG A 51 0.98 -7.56 -12.08
CA ARG A 51 1.99 -7.90 -13.11
C ARG A 51 3.35 -7.22 -12.84
N ILE A 52 3.33 -6.03 -12.23
CA ILE A 52 4.52 -5.21 -11.95
C ILE A 52 5.07 -5.57 -10.57
N THR A 53 4.22 -5.54 -9.54
CA THR A 53 4.61 -5.83 -8.14
C THR A 53 4.96 -7.29 -7.88
N ARG A 54 4.59 -8.19 -8.82
CA ARG A 54 4.73 -9.65 -8.71
C ARG A 54 4.07 -10.24 -7.47
N THR A 55 3.13 -9.51 -6.90
CA THR A 55 2.38 -9.86 -5.69
C THR A 55 0.90 -9.70 -5.98
N ILE A 56 0.08 -10.60 -5.43
CA ILE A 56 -1.38 -10.56 -5.60
C ILE A 56 -1.97 -9.32 -4.93
N TYR A 57 -3.25 -9.05 -5.17
CA TYR A 57 -3.97 -7.99 -4.48
C TYR A 57 -4.02 -8.25 -2.96
N GLU A 58 -3.48 -7.33 -2.18
CA GLU A 58 -3.46 -7.40 -0.72
C GLU A 58 -4.04 -6.10 -0.13
N PRO A 59 -5.37 -6.00 0.05
CA PRO A 59 -6.03 -4.78 0.50
C PRO A 59 -5.68 -4.34 1.93
N TRP A 60 -5.07 -5.22 2.71
CA TRP A 60 -4.65 -4.97 4.08
C TRP A 60 -3.21 -4.44 4.18
N HIS A 61 -2.35 -4.68 3.18
CA HIS A 61 -0.91 -4.38 3.27
C HIS A 61 -0.63 -2.93 2.85
N TYR A 62 -0.27 -2.10 3.82
CA TYR A 62 0.10 -0.70 3.62
C TYR A 62 1.57 -0.44 3.93
N ARG A 63 2.23 0.29 3.04
CA ARG A 63 3.67 0.59 3.10
C ARG A 63 3.89 2.09 3.31
N TYR A 64 4.70 2.45 4.30
CA TYR A 64 5.13 3.83 4.50
C TYR A 64 6.21 4.22 3.49
N VAL A 65 6.01 5.36 2.82
CA VAL A 65 6.93 5.94 1.82
C VAL A 65 7.17 7.45 2.05
N GLY A 66 6.54 8.04 3.06
CA GLY A 66 6.53 9.49 3.28
C GLY A 66 5.34 10.17 2.57
N LYS A 67 4.93 11.35 3.08
CA LYS A 67 3.70 12.02 2.61
C LYS A 67 3.77 12.47 1.16
N GLU A 68 4.88 13.10 0.77
CA GLU A 68 5.08 13.65 -0.58
C GLU A 68 5.00 12.53 -1.64
N ALA A 69 5.83 11.49 -1.48
CA ALA A 69 5.81 10.35 -2.39
C ALA A 69 4.45 9.62 -2.41
N ALA A 70 3.81 9.42 -1.26
CA ALA A 70 2.51 8.74 -1.21
C ALA A 70 1.42 9.54 -1.95
N GLU A 71 1.45 10.88 -1.83
CA GLU A 71 0.54 11.77 -2.54
C GLU A 71 0.75 11.71 -4.06
N GLU A 72 2.00 11.73 -4.52
CA GLU A 72 2.35 11.59 -5.94
C GLU A 72 1.92 10.22 -6.51
N ILE A 73 2.22 9.14 -5.79
CA ILE A 73 1.83 7.77 -6.15
C ILE A 73 0.31 7.66 -6.28
N TYR A 74 -0.42 8.19 -5.30
CA TYR A 74 -1.89 8.15 -5.31
C TYR A 74 -2.48 8.99 -6.43
N ALA A 75 -2.00 10.23 -6.62
CA ALA A 75 -2.50 11.14 -7.64
C ALA A 75 -2.29 10.61 -9.07
N GLN A 76 -1.19 9.88 -9.29
CA GLN A 76 -0.84 9.32 -10.59
C GLN A 76 -1.35 7.88 -10.80
N GLY A 77 -1.88 7.22 -9.77
CA GLY A 77 -2.34 5.83 -9.85
C GLY A 77 -1.20 4.83 -10.11
N LEU A 78 -0.05 5.05 -9.47
CA LEU A 78 1.15 4.23 -9.62
C LEU A 78 1.25 3.16 -8.53
N CYS A 79 2.03 2.12 -8.79
CA CYS A 79 2.68 1.35 -7.72
C CYS A 79 4.07 1.94 -7.41
N LEU A 80 4.69 1.47 -6.31
CA LEU A 80 6.00 1.97 -5.88
C LEU A 80 7.08 1.76 -6.95
N GLU A 81 7.05 0.63 -7.66
CA GLU A 81 8.00 0.31 -8.72
C GLU A 81 7.95 1.33 -9.87
N GLU A 82 6.74 1.64 -10.37
CA GLU A 82 6.56 2.65 -11.43
C GLU A 82 7.00 4.04 -10.96
N TYR A 83 6.73 4.40 -9.70
CA TYR A 83 7.17 5.68 -9.13
C TYR A 83 8.69 5.81 -9.09
N LEU A 84 9.38 4.76 -8.64
CA LEU A 84 10.84 4.75 -8.60
C LEU A 84 11.47 4.82 -10.01
N GLU A 85 10.82 4.22 -11.02
CA GLU A 85 11.26 4.33 -12.42
C GLU A 85 11.19 5.77 -12.96
N GLN A 86 10.28 6.61 -12.46
CA GLN A 86 10.15 8.01 -12.89
C GLN A 86 11.17 8.96 -12.25
N LEU A 87 11.80 8.56 -11.14
CA LEU A 87 12.80 9.37 -10.44
C LEU A 87 14.20 9.28 -11.06
N HIS A 88 14.40 8.40 -12.05
CA HIS A 88 15.65 8.18 -12.77
C HIS A 88 15.61 8.78 -14.18
#